data_AF-A0A2W2BFQ7-F1
#
_entry.id   AF-A0A2W2BFQ7-F1
#
_cell.length_a   1.000
_cell.length_b   1.000
_cell.length_c   1.000
_cell.angle_alpha   90.00
_cell.angle_beta   90.00
_cell.angle_gamma   90.00
#
_symmetry.space_group_name_H-M   'P 1'
#
loop_
_entity.id
_entity.type
_entity.pdbx_description
1 polymer ?
#
loop_
_entity_poly.entity_id
_entity_poly.type
_entity_poly.pdbx_seq_one_letter_code
_entity_poly.pdbx_strand_id
1 'polypeptide(L)'
;MTLEREIPGWFPDAKFGIFVHWGAYSVPAWATPIGELGAVDHDEFMVRSPYAEWYANTTRIPGSPAAEHHARVHGGAPYESFLDAWGAERFDPSGWASLFAGVGARYVVLVTKHHDGICLWDAPGSGTYNAVARGPRRDLVADLAGAVRGAGLRFGTYYSGGLDWHASDLPPISRAAHLETHRPVDAEYAAYARAQLEDLVERYRPDVLWNDINWPDAGKPGLPEMFRRYYDAVPGGVVNDRWEAGWADFLTSEYSALADRETTGRPWEHIRGIGLSFGYNANETAEHHLTGPQLAHRLVDIVTRGGNLLLNVGPRADGTIPDEQLTPLRGLGEWLAAHGEAVYGTRPWAGPDRPGLLGWTATDTHVYAHLAADEPDGYPRVESSPRPA
;
A
#
# COMPACT_ATOMS: atom_id res chain seq x y z
N MET A 1 11.15 -29.12 0.72
CA MET A 1 9.85 -28.93 1.41
C MET A 1 9.26 -27.66 0.84
N THR A 2 8.03 -27.72 0.33
CA THR A 2 7.37 -26.60 -0.34
C THR A 2 6.74 -25.69 0.71
N LEU A 3 6.79 -24.37 0.48
CA LEU A 3 6.03 -23.38 1.27
C LEU A 3 4.53 -23.38 0.89
N GLU A 4 4.16 -24.28 -0.03
CA GLU A 4 2.82 -24.42 -0.57
C GLU A 4 1.80 -24.70 0.52
N ARG A 5 0.89 -23.73 0.70
CA ARG A 5 -0.21 -23.78 1.65
C ARG A 5 -1.43 -23.09 1.06
N GLU A 6 -2.60 -23.42 1.59
CA GLU A 6 -3.82 -22.70 1.29
C GLU A 6 -3.75 -21.29 1.90
N ILE A 7 -4.13 -20.27 1.13
CA ILE A 7 -4.20 -18.91 1.65
C ILE A 7 -5.27 -18.83 2.75
N PRO A 8 -5.00 -18.21 3.91
CA PRO A 8 -5.99 -18.04 4.97
C PRO A 8 -7.25 -17.35 4.46
N GLY A 9 -8.43 -17.98 4.66
CA GLY A 9 -9.70 -17.55 4.05
C GLY A 9 -10.10 -16.10 4.33
N TRP A 10 -9.65 -15.52 5.44
CA TRP A 10 -9.93 -14.11 5.74
C TRP A 10 -9.42 -13.16 4.64
N PHE A 11 -8.30 -13.47 3.97
CA PHE A 11 -7.70 -12.58 2.98
C PHE A 11 -8.57 -12.49 1.72
N PRO A 12 -8.92 -13.59 1.01
CA PRO A 12 -9.82 -13.51 -0.12
C PRO A 12 -11.25 -13.10 0.27
N ASP A 13 -11.65 -13.18 1.54
CA ASP A 13 -12.95 -12.70 2.00
C ASP A 13 -12.97 -11.20 2.32
N ALA A 14 -11.81 -10.61 2.59
CA ALA A 14 -11.66 -9.23 3.04
C ALA A 14 -12.02 -8.20 1.97
N LYS A 15 -11.62 -8.43 0.71
CA LYS A 15 -11.85 -7.59 -0.49
C LYS A 15 -11.31 -6.17 -0.48
N PHE A 16 -11.26 -5.51 0.68
CA PHE A 16 -10.93 -4.11 0.79
C PHE A 16 -10.06 -3.85 2.03
N GLY A 17 -8.90 -3.26 1.80
CA GLY A 17 -7.98 -2.81 2.83
C GLY A 17 -7.51 -1.37 2.60
N ILE A 18 -6.92 -0.78 3.63
CA ILE A 18 -6.31 0.55 3.59
C ILE A 18 -4.79 0.43 3.65
N PHE A 19 -4.12 1.07 2.71
CA PHE A 19 -2.69 1.30 2.76
C PHE A 19 -2.40 2.68 3.35
N VAL A 20 -1.34 2.81 4.14
CA VAL A 20 -0.91 4.10 4.69
C VAL A 20 0.55 4.37 4.36
N HIS A 21 0.80 5.29 3.43
CA HIS A 21 2.12 5.87 3.18
C HIS A 21 2.27 7.18 3.96
N TRP A 22 2.96 7.09 5.10
CA TRP A 22 3.21 8.22 5.98
C TRP A 22 4.64 8.15 6.50
N GLY A 23 5.38 9.25 6.37
CA GLY A 23 6.79 9.32 6.71
C GLY A 23 7.30 10.75 6.68
N ALA A 24 8.62 10.92 6.83
CA ALA A 24 9.23 12.26 6.77
C ALA A 24 8.98 12.96 5.43
N TYR A 25 8.80 12.21 4.33
CA TYR A 25 8.39 12.74 3.02
C TYR A 25 7.03 13.45 3.03
N SER A 26 6.17 13.23 4.03
CA SER A 26 4.93 13.99 4.24
C SER A 26 5.17 15.43 4.72
N VAL A 27 6.40 15.79 5.11
CA VAL A 27 6.80 17.16 5.47
C VAL A 27 7.01 18.05 4.24
N PRO A 28 7.89 17.69 3.27
CA PRO A 28 7.99 18.45 2.03
C PRO A 28 6.75 18.28 1.15
N ALA A 29 6.06 17.13 1.22
CA ALA A 29 4.76 16.87 0.61
C ALA A 29 4.66 17.27 -0.88
N TRP A 30 5.65 16.90 -1.68
CA TRP A 30 5.80 17.45 -3.03
C TRP A 30 6.21 16.40 -4.05
N ALA A 31 5.46 16.32 -5.13
CA ALA A 31 5.82 15.58 -6.35
C ALA A 31 5.10 16.20 -7.57
N THR A 32 5.57 15.90 -8.78
CA THR A 32 4.91 16.37 -10.01
C THR A 32 3.83 15.37 -10.45
N PRO A 33 2.54 15.72 -10.41
CA PRO A 33 1.46 14.76 -10.69
C PRO A 33 1.29 14.52 -12.21
N ILE A 34 2.21 13.78 -12.82
CA ILE A 34 2.31 13.64 -14.28
C ILE A 34 1.48 12.49 -14.87
N GLY A 35 0.99 11.56 -14.05
CA GLY A 35 0.13 10.46 -14.49
C GLY A 35 0.31 9.20 -13.65
N GLU A 36 -0.45 8.15 -13.98
CA GLU A 36 -0.40 6.86 -13.29
C GLU A 36 0.83 6.04 -13.71
N LEU A 37 1.37 5.23 -12.78
CA LEU A 37 2.40 4.24 -13.11
C LEU A 37 1.87 3.28 -14.19
N GLY A 38 2.68 3.04 -15.22
CA GLY A 38 2.32 2.23 -16.39
C GLY A 38 1.63 3.00 -17.52
N ALA A 39 1.14 4.21 -17.27
CA ALA A 39 0.54 5.09 -18.29
C ALA A 39 1.51 6.19 -18.79
N VAL A 40 2.56 6.47 -18.02
CA VAL A 40 3.63 7.42 -18.36
C VAL A 40 4.89 6.66 -18.75
N ASP A 41 5.72 7.24 -19.62
CA ASP A 41 7.05 6.69 -19.92
C ASP A 41 7.84 6.46 -18.63
N HIS A 42 8.45 5.30 -18.50
CA HIS A 42 8.99 4.85 -17.22
C HIS A 42 10.26 5.62 -16.82
N ASP A 43 11.07 6.06 -17.78
CA ASP A 43 12.24 6.89 -17.49
C ASP A 43 11.81 8.32 -17.11
N GLU A 44 10.79 8.87 -17.78
CA GLU A 44 10.17 10.12 -17.35
C GLU A 44 9.60 10.01 -15.94
N PHE A 45 8.92 8.91 -15.62
CA PHE A 45 8.36 8.63 -14.29
C PHE A 45 9.45 8.65 -13.20
N MET A 46 10.66 8.14 -13.46
CA MET A 46 11.73 8.15 -12.46
C MET A 46 12.26 9.56 -12.18
N VAL A 47 12.34 10.43 -13.19
CA VAL A 47 12.86 11.80 -13.04
C VAL A 47 11.80 12.77 -12.51
N ARG A 48 10.55 12.61 -12.94
CA ARG A 48 9.42 13.50 -12.64
C ARG A 48 8.34 12.76 -11.84
N SER A 49 8.78 11.91 -10.91
CA SER A 49 7.88 11.00 -10.20
C SER A 49 6.67 11.72 -9.59
N PRO A 50 5.44 11.19 -9.80
CA PRO A 50 4.25 11.66 -9.11
C PRO A 50 4.19 11.20 -7.65
N TYR A 51 5.08 10.29 -7.24
CA TYR A 51 5.13 9.71 -5.91
C TYR A 51 5.89 10.65 -4.95
N ALA A 52 5.18 11.30 -4.02
CA ALA A 52 5.77 12.21 -3.05
C ALA A 52 6.70 11.49 -2.06
N GLU A 53 6.47 10.22 -1.79
CA GLU A 53 7.32 9.36 -0.97
C GLU A 53 8.68 9.02 -1.61
N TRP A 54 8.85 9.35 -2.91
CA TRP A 54 10.11 9.25 -3.63
C TRP A 54 10.99 10.50 -3.54
N TYR A 55 10.59 11.51 -2.77
CA TYR A 55 11.26 12.81 -2.69
C TYR A 55 12.76 12.71 -2.34
N ALA A 56 13.15 11.82 -1.43
CA ALA A 56 14.56 11.58 -1.09
C ALA A 56 15.40 11.14 -2.29
N ASN A 57 14.84 10.38 -3.23
CA ASN A 57 15.52 10.00 -4.46
C ASN A 57 15.49 11.11 -5.51
N THR A 58 14.31 11.67 -5.79
CA THR A 58 14.14 12.62 -6.90
C THR A 58 14.90 13.91 -6.66
N THR A 59 15.07 14.36 -5.42
CA THR A 59 15.92 15.51 -5.06
C THR A 59 17.40 15.30 -5.33
N ARG A 60 17.87 14.05 -5.38
CA ARG A 60 19.26 13.70 -5.71
C ARG A 60 19.53 13.67 -7.22
N ILE A 61 18.49 13.75 -8.06
CA ILE A 61 18.62 13.75 -9.53
C ILE A 61 18.88 15.18 -10.01
N PRO A 62 20.06 15.49 -10.61
CA PRO A 62 20.35 16.83 -11.08
C PRO A 62 19.36 17.33 -12.13
N GLY A 63 18.80 18.51 -11.91
CA GLY A 63 17.83 19.14 -12.84
C GLY A 63 16.42 18.55 -12.80
N SER A 64 16.12 17.64 -11.86
CA SER A 64 14.74 17.20 -11.66
C SER A 64 13.89 18.34 -11.08
N PRO A 65 12.56 18.34 -11.35
CA PRO A 65 11.66 19.31 -10.71
C PRO A 65 11.73 19.28 -9.18
N ALA A 66 11.94 18.11 -8.58
CA ALA A 66 12.09 17.96 -7.14
C ALA A 66 13.37 18.61 -6.62
N ALA A 67 14.51 18.42 -7.30
CA ALA A 67 15.77 19.05 -6.92
C ALA A 67 15.68 20.59 -7.00
N GLU A 68 15.06 21.12 -8.05
CA GLU A 68 14.84 22.57 -8.19
C GLU A 68 13.89 23.12 -7.12
N HIS A 69 12.78 22.43 -6.85
CA HIS A 69 11.87 22.79 -5.78
C HIS A 69 12.60 22.78 -4.42
N HIS A 70 13.37 21.73 -4.15
CA HIS A 70 14.08 21.53 -2.89
C HIS A 70 15.13 22.62 -2.64
N ALA A 71 15.91 22.98 -3.66
CA ALA A 71 16.85 24.09 -3.60
C ALA A 71 16.14 25.43 -3.31
N ARG A 72 14.99 25.67 -3.95
CA ARG A 72 14.23 26.93 -3.82
C ARG A 72 13.51 27.06 -2.48
N VAL A 73 12.84 26.01 -2.02
CA VAL A 73 11.92 26.05 -0.86
C VAL A 73 12.63 25.67 0.43
N HIS A 74 13.55 24.71 0.37
CA HIS A 74 14.24 24.17 1.54
C HIS A 74 15.73 24.54 1.58
N GLY A 75 16.22 25.32 0.61
CA GLY A 75 17.62 25.78 0.59
C GLY A 75 18.64 24.66 0.42
N GLY A 76 18.23 23.50 -0.10
CA GLY A 76 19.11 22.32 -0.20
C GLY A 76 19.41 21.62 1.14
N ALA A 77 18.52 21.77 2.13
CA ALA A 77 18.66 21.11 3.42
C ALA A 77 18.79 19.57 3.26
N PRO A 78 19.63 18.88 4.05
CA PRO A 78 19.69 17.42 4.02
C PRO A 78 18.30 16.81 4.23
N TYR A 79 17.96 15.75 3.49
CA TYR A 79 16.64 15.10 3.58
C TYR A 79 16.33 14.68 5.02
N GLU A 80 17.34 14.24 5.78
CA GLU A 80 17.21 13.81 7.17
C GLU A 80 16.71 14.93 8.11
N SER A 81 16.75 16.20 7.70
CA SER A 81 16.16 17.31 8.45
C SER A 81 14.63 17.24 8.47
N PHE A 82 14.00 16.61 7.47
CA PHE A 82 12.56 16.38 7.48
C PHE A 82 12.13 15.38 8.54
N LEU A 83 12.99 14.43 8.93
CA LEU A 83 12.72 13.57 10.09
C LEU A 83 12.65 14.40 11.37
N ASP A 84 13.50 15.42 11.56
CA ASP A 84 13.43 16.29 12.74
C ASP A 84 12.21 17.21 12.73
N ALA A 85 11.79 17.65 11.54
CA ALA A 85 10.64 18.52 11.35
C ALA A 85 9.30 17.78 11.42
N TRP A 86 9.31 16.44 11.39
CA TRP A 86 8.10 15.64 11.40
C TRP A 86 7.56 15.44 12.82
N GLY A 87 6.54 16.20 13.21
CA GLY A 87 6.04 16.22 14.58
C GLY A 87 4.83 15.33 14.89
N ALA A 88 4.04 14.93 13.88
CA ALA A 88 2.85 14.07 14.06
C ALA A 88 1.87 14.54 15.16
N GLU A 89 1.72 15.85 15.36
CA GLU A 89 1.10 16.46 16.53
C GLU A 89 -0.41 16.17 16.66
N ARG A 90 -1.04 15.82 15.55
CA ARG A 90 -2.48 15.53 15.43
C ARG A 90 -2.72 14.06 15.04
N PHE A 91 -1.71 13.21 15.17
CA PHE A 91 -1.84 11.78 14.95
C PHE A 91 -2.70 11.12 16.03
N ASP A 92 -3.89 10.70 15.62
CA ASP A 92 -4.84 9.93 16.43
C ASP A 92 -5.01 8.52 15.83
N PRO A 93 -4.28 7.50 16.32
CA PRO A 93 -4.37 6.15 15.80
C PRO A 93 -5.77 5.54 15.99
N SER A 94 -6.47 5.88 17.08
CA SER A 94 -7.84 5.41 17.32
C SER A 94 -8.84 6.06 16.37
N GLY A 95 -8.67 7.35 16.08
CA GLY A 95 -9.44 8.07 15.06
C GLY A 95 -9.25 7.48 13.66
N TRP A 96 -8.01 7.17 13.28
CA TRP A 96 -7.70 6.48 12.02
C TRP A 96 -8.34 5.10 11.96
N ALA A 97 -8.15 4.26 12.98
CA ALA A 97 -8.72 2.92 13.02
C ALA A 97 -10.26 2.95 12.93
N SER A 98 -10.90 3.89 13.65
CA SER A 98 -12.35 4.07 13.61
C SER A 98 -12.84 4.53 12.22
N LEU A 99 -12.12 5.45 11.58
CA LEU A 99 -12.38 5.87 10.21
C LEU A 99 -12.31 4.67 9.25
N PHE A 100 -11.20 3.92 9.28
CA PHE A 100 -10.96 2.80 8.35
C PHE A 100 -11.99 1.68 8.53
N ALA A 101 -12.36 1.35 9.77
CA ALA A 101 -13.43 0.41 10.04
C ALA A 101 -14.79 0.95 9.54
N GLY A 102 -15.07 2.23 9.79
CA GLY A 102 -16.32 2.89 9.39
C GLY A 102 -16.54 2.95 7.87
N VAL A 103 -15.47 3.04 7.08
CA VAL A 103 -15.55 3.00 5.60
C VAL A 103 -15.53 1.57 5.03
N GLY A 104 -15.57 0.56 5.88
CA GLY A 104 -15.71 -0.84 5.47
C GLY A 104 -14.39 -1.58 5.22
N ALA A 105 -13.23 -1.02 5.54
CA ALA A 105 -11.99 -1.78 5.42
C ALA A 105 -12.03 -3.04 6.31
N ARG A 106 -11.24 -4.05 5.94
CA ARG A 106 -11.07 -5.29 6.73
C ARG A 106 -9.65 -5.48 7.25
N TYR A 107 -8.71 -4.77 6.66
CA TYR A 107 -7.31 -4.77 7.04
C TYR A 107 -6.65 -3.42 6.74
N VAL A 108 -5.60 -3.11 7.47
CA VAL A 108 -4.77 -1.91 7.27
C VAL A 108 -3.32 -2.33 7.15
N VAL A 109 -2.61 -1.84 6.14
CA VAL A 109 -1.17 -2.05 5.95
C VAL A 109 -0.46 -0.70 6.16
N LEU A 110 0.44 -0.64 7.15
CA LEU A 110 1.25 0.56 7.42
C LEU A 110 2.63 0.43 6.78
N VAL A 111 3.09 1.47 6.09
CA VAL A 111 4.50 1.61 5.69
C VAL A 111 5.36 1.79 6.92
N THR A 112 6.01 0.71 7.35
CA THR A 112 6.86 0.73 8.55
C THR A 112 8.25 1.29 8.26
N LYS A 113 8.75 1.06 7.04
CA LYS A 113 9.97 1.65 6.48
C LYS A 113 9.77 1.79 4.98
N HIS A 114 9.91 3.00 4.45
CA HIS A 114 9.91 3.24 2.99
C HIS A 114 11.36 3.25 2.46
N HIS A 115 11.53 3.55 1.17
CA HIS A 115 12.84 3.58 0.51
C HIS A 115 13.81 4.60 1.12
N ASP A 116 13.30 5.63 1.81
CA ASP A 116 14.14 6.62 2.49
C ASP A 116 14.87 6.07 3.74
N GLY A 117 14.55 4.84 4.16
CA GLY A 117 15.18 4.12 5.26
C GLY A 117 14.68 4.49 6.66
N ILE A 118 13.78 5.46 6.79
CA ILE A 118 13.28 5.90 8.10
C ILE A 118 12.32 4.84 8.64
N CYS A 119 12.67 4.25 9.79
CA CYS A 119 11.82 3.29 10.47
C CYS A 119 10.78 4.00 11.35
N LEU A 120 9.52 3.58 11.28
CA LEU A 120 8.43 4.12 12.09
C LEU A 120 8.35 3.52 13.51
N TRP A 121 9.31 2.65 13.84
CA TRP A 121 9.52 2.06 15.16
C TRP A 121 11.02 2.01 15.48
N ASP A 122 11.39 1.65 16.71
CA ASP A 122 12.80 1.49 17.12
C ASP A 122 13.39 0.19 16.58
N ALA A 123 13.67 0.18 15.28
CA ALA A 123 14.11 -0.97 14.52
C ALA A 123 15.59 -1.31 14.81
N PRO A 124 15.96 -2.60 14.88
CA PRO A 124 17.34 -3.02 15.01
C PRO A 124 18.23 -2.41 13.91
N GLY A 125 19.40 -1.90 14.31
CA GLY A 125 20.38 -1.31 13.39
C GLY A 125 20.03 0.09 12.86
N SER A 126 18.84 0.64 13.14
CA SER A 126 18.44 1.97 12.66
C SER A 126 19.14 3.14 13.38
N GLY A 127 19.77 2.88 14.54
CA GLY A 127 20.43 3.92 15.33
C GLY A 127 19.44 5.02 15.73
N THR A 128 19.71 6.25 15.32
CA THR A 128 18.79 7.39 15.54
C THR A 128 17.88 7.67 14.34
N TYR A 129 17.96 6.88 13.28
CA TYR A 129 17.24 7.10 12.02
C TYR A 129 15.84 6.45 12.04
N ASN A 130 15.08 6.76 13.09
CA ASN A 130 13.73 6.24 13.30
C ASN A 130 12.84 7.25 14.04
N ALA A 131 11.52 7.04 13.96
CA ALA A 131 10.49 7.92 14.53
C ALA A 131 10.41 7.89 16.06
N VAL A 132 11.05 6.92 16.73
CA VAL A 132 11.14 6.88 18.20
C VAL A 132 12.28 7.78 18.69
N ALA A 133 13.42 7.72 18.00
CA ALA A 133 14.64 8.44 18.35
C ALA A 133 14.67 9.87 17.83
N ARG A 134 13.85 10.25 16.83
CA ARG A 134 13.75 11.60 16.25
C ARG A 134 12.31 11.87 15.79
N GLY A 135 12.02 13.11 15.41
CA GLY A 135 10.71 13.50 14.88
C GLY A 135 9.56 13.22 15.85
N PRO A 136 8.61 12.32 15.53
CA PRO A 136 7.42 12.05 16.35
C PRO A 136 7.70 11.59 17.79
N ARG A 137 8.91 11.07 18.07
CA ARG A 137 9.31 10.49 19.36
C ARG A 137 8.34 9.41 19.85
N ARG A 138 7.85 8.59 18.94
CA ARG A 138 6.75 7.63 19.16
C ARG A 138 6.92 6.39 18.31
N ASP A 139 6.52 5.24 18.85
CA ASP A 139 6.44 3.99 18.10
C ASP A 139 5.12 3.93 17.34
N LEU A 140 5.12 4.52 16.15
CA LEU A 140 3.92 4.69 15.33
C LEU A 140 3.35 3.35 14.86
N VAL A 141 4.21 2.33 14.72
CA VAL A 141 3.79 0.97 14.36
C VAL A 141 3.00 0.34 15.49
N ALA A 142 3.53 0.37 16.72
CA ALA A 142 2.84 -0.18 17.89
C ALA A 142 1.48 0.49 18.12
N ASP A 143 1.44 1.82 18.02
CA ASP A 143 0.24 2.61 18.24
C ASP A 143 -0.87 2.30 17.23
N LEU A 144 -0.54 2.28 15.94
CA LEU A 144 -1.53 1.98 14.92
C LEU A 144 -1.94 0.50 14.94
N ALA A 145 -1.01 -0.42 15.17
CA ALA A 145 -1.31 -1.85 15.29
C ALA A 145 -2.32 -2.13 16.41
N GLY A 146 -2.12 -1.51 17.58
CA GLY A 146 -3.03 -1.61 18.72
C GLY A 146 -4.42 -1.05 18.39
N ALA A 147 -4.49 0.14 17.79
CA ALA A 147 -5.75 0.78 17.45
C ALA A 147 -6.54 0.02 16.37
N VAL A 148 -5.88 -0.42 15.30
CA VAL A 148 -6.48 -1.18 14.19
C VAL A 148 -7.08 -2.49 14.71
N ARG A 149 -6.34 -3.23 15.54
CA ARG A 149 -6.85 -4.46 16.17
C ARG A 149 -7.97 -4.19 17.15
N GLY A 150 -7.87 -3.11 17.93
CA GLY A 150 -8.94 -2.66 18.83
C GLY A 150 -10.25 -2.33 18.10
N ALA A 151 -10.16 -1.89 16.85
CA ALA A 151 -11.30 -1.66 15.95
C ALA A 151 -11.78 -2.92 15.21
N GLY A 152 -11.21 -4.10 15.49
CA GLY A 152 -11.60 -5.37 14.87
C GLY A 152 -11.06 -5.59 13.46
N LEU A 153 -10.09 -4.79 13.02
CA LEU A 153 -9.42 -4.92 11.73
C LEU A 153 -8.15 -5.77 11.85
N ARG A 154 -7.75 -6.40 10.74
CA ARG A 154 -6.43 -7.03 10.60
C ARG A 154 -5.35 -5.96 10.42
N PHE A 155 -4.15 -6.20 10.92
CA PHE A 155 -3.04 -5.24 10.80
C PHE A 155 -1.86 -5.86 10.06
N GLY A 156 -1.45 -5.24 8.95
CA GLY A 156 -0.30 -5.60 8.14
C GLY A 156 0.81 -4.55 8.19
N THR A 157 2.00 -4.97 7.79
CA THR A 157 3.18 -4.10 7.69
C THR A 157 3.71 -4.13 6.27
N TYR A 158 3.94 -2.96 5.71
CA TYR A 158 4.79 -2.78 4.55
C TYR A 158 6.24 -2.54 4.99
N TYR A 159 7.17 -3.10 4.24
CA TYR A 159 8.60 -2.91 4.43
C TYR A 159 9.30 -2.81 3.08
N SER A 160 10.05 -1.73 2.86
CA SER A 160 10.94 -1.64 1.70
C SER A 160 12.18 -2.50 1.92
N GLY A 161 12.11 -3.75 1.47
CA GLY A 161 13.22 -4.69 1.58
C GLY A 161 14.30 -4.41 0.57
N GLY A 162 13.94 -4.08 -0.66
CA GLY A 162 14.92 -3.96 -1.73
C GLY A 162 15.56 -2.59 -1.93
N LEU A 163 15.02 -1.54 -1.31
CA LEU A 163 15.62 -0.19 -1.33
C LEU A 163 15.78 0.34 0.09
N ASP A 164 16.93 0.97 0.31
CA ASP A 164 17.19 1.79 1.49
C ASP A 164 18.26 2.83 1.10
N TRP A 165 17.80 4.06 0.84
CA TRP A 165 18.65 5.17 0.41
C TRP A 165 19.49 5.75 1.54
N HIS A 166 19.25 5.34 2.79
CA HIS A 166 20.07 5.71 3.94
C HIS A 166 21.16 4.67 4.20
N ALA A 167 20.82 3.38 4.11
CA ALA A 167 21.75 2.29 4.38
C ALA A 167 22.71 1.99 3.21
N SER A 168 22.58 2.65 2.06
CA SER A 168 23.46 2.48 0.89
C SER A 168 23.80 3.80 0.21
N ASP A 169 25.03 3.92 -0.31
CA ASP A 169 25.51 5.10 -1.06
C ASP A 169 25.31 4.95 -2.58
N LEU A 170 24.28 4.22 -2.99
CA LEU A 170 24.00 3.98 -4.41
C LEU A 170 23.47 5.26 -5.08
N PRO A 171 23.78 5.51 -6.37
CA PRO A 171 23.29 6.69 -7.08
C PRO A 171 21.75 6.76 -7.13
N PRO A 172 21.17 7.93 -7.43
CA PRO A 172 19.72 8.04 -7.55
C PRO A 172 19.17 7.23 -8.74
N ILE A 173 17.96 6.71 -8.55
CA ILE A 173 17.18 6.02 -9.56
C ILE A 173 16.55 7.08 -10.47
N SER A 174 17.13 7.26 -11.66
CA SER A 174 16.70 8.24 -12.67
C SER A 174 16.24 7.59 -13.97
N ARG A 175 16.26 6.25 -14.04
CA ARG A 175 15.79 5.44 -15.16
C ARG A 175 15.20 4.15 -14.64
N ALA A 176 14.27 3.55 -15.39
CA ALA A 176 13.62 2.30 -15.02
C ALA A 176 14.64 1.19 -14.72
N ALA A 177 15.70 1.07 -15.52
CA ALA A 177 16.76 0.07 -15.31
C ALA A 177 17.56 0.25 -14.00
N HIS A 178 17.51 1.45 -13.39
CA HIS A 178 18.18 1.70 -12.11
C HIS A 178 17.44 1.03 -10.94
N LEU A 179 16.14 0.72 -11.08
CA LEU A 179 15.40 -0.04 -10.07
C LEU A 179 16.03 -1.41 -9.79
N GLU A 180 16.70 -2.02 -10.76
CA GLU A 180 17.41 -3.29 -10.57
C GLU A 180 18.88 -3.07 -10.17
N THR A 181 19.55 -2.13 -10.82
CA THR A 181 21.02 -1.96 -10.70
C THR A 181 21.46 -1.09 -9.52
N HIS A 182 20.56 -0.29 -8.94
CA HIS A 182 20.83 0.64 -7.83
C HIS A 182 20.10 0.21 -6.56
N ARG A 183 20.11 -1.11 -6.30
CA ARG A 183 19.63 -1.74 -5.06
C ARG A 183 20.80 -2.23 -4.21
N PRO A 184 20.72 -2.14 -2.87
CA PRO A 184 21.62 -2.88 -2.00
C PRO A 184 21.30 -4.38 -2.04
N VAL A 185 22.26 -5.18 -2.50
CA VAL A 185 22.07 -6.63 -2.77
C VAL A 185 22.99 -7.54 -1.94
N ASP A 186 23.93 -6.95 -1.19
CA ASP A 186 24.97 -7.65 -0.46
C ASP A 186 24.49 -8.29 0.86
N ALA A 187 25.36 -9.08 1.47
CA ALA A 187 25.06 -9.83 2.69
C ALA A 187 24.92 -8.96 3.95
N GLU A 188 25.56 -7.80 3.99
CA GLU A 188 25.48 -6.87 5.13
C GLU A 188 24.09 -6.24 5.17
N TYR A 189 23.65 -5.68 4.05
CA TYR A 189 22.31 -5.14 3.94
C TYR A 189 21.23 -6.23 4.07
N ALA A 190 21.45 -7.43 3.51
CA ALA A 190 20.54 -8.56 3.70
C ALA A 190 20.37 -8.94 5.19
N ALA A 191 21.45 -8.90 5.98
CA ALA A 191 21.39 -9.17 7.41
C ALA A 191 20.66 -8.07 8.18
N TYR A 192 20.92 -6.80 7.84
CA TYR A 192 20.22 -5.64 8.37
C TYR A 192 18.70 -5.72 8.10
N ALA A 193 18.32 -5.94 6.84
CA ALA A 193 16.92 -6.02 6.45
C ALA A 193 16.19 -7.21 7.08
N ARG A 194 16.86 -8.37 7.18
CA ARG A 194 16.28 -9.54 7.85
C ARG A 194 16.07 -9.29 9.34
N ALA A 195 17.01 -8.65 10.04
CA ALA A 195 16.87 -8.36 11.46
C ALA A 195 15.67 -7.44 11.74
N GLN A 196 15.45 -6.42 10.91
CA GLN A 196 14.29 -5.53 11.03
C GLN A 196 12.96 -6.25 10.76
N LEU A 197 12.92 -7.09 9.73
CA LEU A 197 11.71 -7.83 9.38
C LEU A 197 11.39 -8.93 10.41
N GLU A 198 12.40 -9.59 11.00
CA GLU A 198 12.22 -10.52 12.13
C GLU A 198 11.68 -9.77 13.38
N ASP A 199 12.19 -8.57 13.68
CA ASP A 199 11.70 -7.73 14.78
C ASP A 199 10.25 -7.25 14.57
N LEU A 200 9.85 -6.92 13.33
CA LEU A 200 8.44 -6.62 13.00
C LEU A 200 7.52 -7.81 13.31
N VAL A 201 7.94 -9.02 12.93
CA VAL A 201 7.17 -10.24 13.20
C VAL A 201 7.07 -10.51 14.69
N GLU A 202 8.17 -10.38 15.43
CA GLU A 202 8.21 -10.64 16.87
C GLU A 202 7.34 -9.66 17.66
N ARG A 203 7.47 -8.34 17.40
CA ARG A 203 6.79 -7.30 18.15
C ARG A 203 5.32 -7.13 17.75
N TYR A 204 5.05 -7.15 16.45
CA TYR A 204 3.74 -6.72 15.94
C TYR A 204 2.92 -7.86 15.38
N ARG A 205 3.49 -9.03 15.09
CA ARG A 205 2.77 -10.21 14.55
C ARG A 205 1.79 -9.83 13.42
N PRO A 206 2.23 -9.15 12.36
CA PRO A 206 1.33 -8.61 11.35
C PRO A 206 0.59 -9.74 10.61
N ASP A 207 -0.67 -9.49 10.24
CA ASP A 207 -1.48 -10.36 9.40
C ASP A 207 -1.03 -10.32 7.92
N VAL A 208 -0.26 -9.31 7.51
CA VAL A 208 0.33 -9.19 6.17
C VAL A 208 1.78 -8.73 6.30
N LEU A 209 2.72 -9.50 5.74
CA LEU A 209 4.07 -9.01 5.43
C LEU A 209 4.11 -8.59 3.96
N TRP A 210 4.09 -7.29 3.74
CA TRP A 210 4.04 -6.67 2.43
C TRP A 210 5.43 -6.12 2.08
N ASN A 211 6.26 -6.88 1.37
CA ASN A 211 7.58 -6.39 0.94
C ASN A 211 7.47 -5.53 -0.32
N ASP A 212 8.48 -4.69 -0.60
CA ASP A 212 8.53 -3.94 -1.85
C ASP A 212 9.92 -3.82 -2.47
N ILE A 213 9.90 -3.61 -3.79
CA ILE A 213 11.03 -3.49 -4.71
C ILE A 213 12.02 -4.65 -4.57
N ASN A 214 11.53 -5.91 -4.61
CA ASN A 214 12.36 -7.12 -4.53
C ASN A 214 13.02 -7.26 -3.12
N TRP A 215 13.83 -8.30 -2.89
CA TRP A 215 14.57 -8.54 -1.65
C TRP A 215 16.09 -8.57 -1.92
N PRO A 216 16.97 -8.24 -0.96
CA PRO A 216 18.42 -8.32 -1.18
C PRO A 216 18.85 -9.71 -1.62
N ASP A 217 19.61 -9.80 -2.72
CA ASP A 217 19.90 -11.07 -3.37
C ASP A 217 20.66 -12.04 -2.48
N ALA A 218 21.62 -11.55 -1.68
CA ALA A 218 22.32 -12.35 -0.68
C ALA A 218 21.38 -12.90 0.42
N GLY A 219 20.22 -12.28 0.64
CA GLY A 219 19.22 -12.68 1.64
C GLY A 219 18.18 -13.68 1.12
N LYS A 220 17.97 -13.78 -0.20
CA LYS A 220 16.93 -14.65 -0.79
C LYS A 220 17.01 -16.12 -0.36
N PRO A 221 18.20 -16.76 -0.25
CA PRO A 221 18.28 -18.14 0.23
C PRO A 221 17.70 -18.37 1.63
N GLY A 222 17.61 -17.33 2.47
CA GLY A 222 17.07 -17.40 3.83
C GLY A 222 15.55 -17.19 3.93
N LEU A 223 14.91 -16.67 2.89
CA LEU A 223 13.48 -16.34 2.92
C LEU A 223 12.56 -17.54 3.23
N PRO A 224 12.80 -18.77 2.73
CA PRO A 224 11.90 -19.88 3.04
C PRO A 224 11.84 -20.23 4.53
N GLU A 225 12.99 -20.22 5.21
CA GLU A 225 13.03 -20.45 6.66
C GLU A 225 12.39 -19.29 7.42
N MET A 226 12.58 -18.06 6.93
CA MET A 226 11.94 -16.89 7.50
C MET A 226 10.40 -16.93 7.40
N PHE A 227 9.86 -17.25 6.23
CA PHE A 227 8.42 -17.39 6.04
C PHE A 227 7.84 -18.51 6.88
N ARG A 228 8.54 -19.63 7.04
CA ARG A 228 8.12 -20.69 7.95
C ARG A 228 7.99 -20.18 9.39
N ARG A 229 8.98 -19.45 9.90
CA ARG A 229 8.92 -18.85 11.25
C ARG A 229 7.80 -17.84 11.38
N TYR A 230 7.57 -17.03 10.34
CA TYR A 230 6.45 -16.10 10.31
C TYR A 230 5.11 -16.83 10.39
N TYR A 231 4.90 -17.89 9.60
CA TYR A 231 3.66 -18.67 9.66
C TYR A 231 3.49 -19.44 10.98
N ASP A 232 4.58 -19.89 11.60
CA ASP A 232 4.52 -20.49 12.95
C ASP A 232 4.08 -19.44 14.00
N ALA A 233 4.56 -18.20 13.88
CA ALA A 233 4.22 -17.11 14.80
C ALA A 233 2.84 -16.48 14.53
N VAL A 234 2.44 -16.45 13.26
CA VAL A 234 1.20 -15.86 12.73
C VAL A 234 0.57 -16.83 11.72
N PRO A 235 -0.15 -17.87 12.19
CA PRO A 235 -0.71 -18.90 11.30
C PRO A 235 -1.63 -18.37 10.21
N GLY A 236 -2.34 -17.27 10.48
CA GLY A 236 -3.20 -16.59 9.52
C GLY A 236 -2.51 -15.49 8.71
N GLY A 237 -1.23 -15.21 8.93
CA GLY A 237 -0.52 -14.13 8.27
C GLY A 237 -0.23 -14.48 6.81
N VAL A 238 -0.19 -13.52 5.89
CA VAL A 238 0.09 -13.71 4.46
C VAL A 238 1.30 -12.89 3.98
N VAL A 239 1.90 -13.28 2.85
CA VAL A 239 3.01 -12.56 2.19
C VAL A 239 2.69 -12.26 0.71
N ASN A 240 3.06 -11.07 0.23
CA ASN A 240 2.87 -10.66 -1.17
C ASN A 240 3.92 -11.29 -2.12
N ASP A 241 3.93 -10.92 -3.40
CA ASP A 241 4.84 -11.47 -4.44
C ASP A 241 6.11 -10.66 -4.72
N ARG A 242 6.32 -9.55 -4.02
CA ARG A 242 7.42 -8.61 -4.31
C ARG A 242 8.76 -8.98 -3.67
N TRP A 243 9.00 -10.27 -3.40
CA TRP A 243 10.26 -10.78 -2.85
C TRP A 243 11.23 -11.26 -3.94
N GLU A 244 10.73 -11.52 -5.16
CA GLU A 244 11.46 -12.13 -6.29
C GLU A 244 12.26 -13.39 -5.87
N ALA A 245 11.62 -14.23 -5.06
CA ALA A 245 12.21 -15.42 -4.46
C ALA A 245 11.42 -16.71 -4.75
N GLY A 246 10.49 -16.66 -5.72
CA GLY A 246 9.71 -17.83 -6.16
C GLY A 246 8.58 -18.27 -5.22
N TRP A 247 8.27 -17.50 -4.18
CA TRP A 247 7.17 -17.76 -3.25
C TRP A 247 6.36 -16.50 -2.94
N ALA A 248 5.03 -16.64 -2.87
CA ALA A 248 4.06 -15.61 -2.48
C ALA A 248 2.73 -16.29 -2.10
N ASP A 249 1.94 -15.73 -1.18
CA ASP A 249 0.56 -16.18 -0.97
C ASP A 249 -0.40 -15.53 -1.97
N PHE A 250 -0.16 -14.26 -2.33
CA PHE A 250 -0.94 -13.49 -3.30
C PHE A 250 -0.04 -12.63 -4.19
N LEU A 251 -0.54 -12.31 -5.40
CA LEU A 251 0.14 -11.46 -6.37
C LEU A 251 -0.29 -9.99 -6.22
N THR A 252 0.49 -9.06 -6.76
CA THR A 252 0.19 -7.63 -6.71
C THR A 252 0.16 -6.98 -8.10
N SER A 253 -0.81 -6.09 -8.33
CA SER A 253 -0.82 -5.14 -9.45
C SER A 253 -0.91 -3.71 -8.92
N GLU A 254 -0.45 -2.74 -9.71
CA GLU A 254 -0.33 -1.36 -9.23
C GLU A 254 -0.67 -0.35 -10.33
N TYR A 255 -1.68 0.50 -10.10
CA TYR A 255 -2.18 1.45 -11.10
C TYR A 255 -2.45 0.78 -12.46
N SER A 256 -1.69 1.11 -13.51
CA SER A 256 -1.78 0.50 -14.84
C SER A 256 -0.67 -0.51 -15.11
N ALA A 257 0.19 -0.80 -14.12
CA ALA A 257 1.30 -1.74 -14.20
C ALA A 257 0.93 -3.12 -13.65
N LEU A 258 1.61 -4.15 -14.17
CA LEU A 258 1.50 -5.55 -13.72
C LEU A 258 0.09 -6.15 -13.82
N ALA A 259 -0.71 -5.68 -14.78
CA ALA A 259 -2.08 -6.18 -15.01
C ALA A 259 -2.12 -7.67 -15.39
N ASP A 260 -1.02 -8.25 -15.86
CA ASP A 260 -0.89 -9.69 -16.11
C ASP A 260 -1.14 -10.54 -14.85
N ARG A 261 -0.79 -9.99 -13.66
CA ARG A 261 -0.95 -10.67 -12.36
C ARG A 261 -2.40 -10.92 -11.99
N GLU A 262 -3.31 -10.10 -12.49
CA GLU A 262 -4.76 -10.17 -12.22
C GLU A 262 -5.46 -11.33 -12.94
N THR A 263 -4.79 -11.99 -13.90
CA THR A 263 -5.40 -13.01 -14.77
C THR A 263 -4.86 -14.43 -14.55
N THR A 264 -4.02 -14.62 -13.53
CA THR A 264 -3.31 -15.89 -13.28
C THR A 264 -4.18 -16.97 -12.61
N GLY A 265 -5.37 -16.60 -12.11
CA GLY A 265 -6.21 -17.46 -11.28
C GLY A 265 -5.71 -17.63 -9.83
N ARG A 266 -4.57 -17.03 -9.48
CA ARG A 266 -4.08 -16.95 -8.10
C ARG A 266 -4.77 -15.80 -7.35
N PRO A 267 -4.85 -15.86 -6.01
CA PRO A 267 -5.21 -14.69 -5.20
C PRO A 267 -4.32 -13.49 -5.56
N TRP A 268 -4.93 -12.32 -5.67
CA TRP A 268 -4.23 -11.10 -6.04
C TRP A 268 -4.84 -9.86 -5.37
N GLU A 269 -4.04 -8.81 -5.28
CA GLU A 269 -4.40 -7.52 -4.69
C GLU A 269 -4.00 -6.40 -5.65
N HIS A 270 -4.94 -5.49 -5.92
CA HIS A 270 -4.70 -4.26 -6.68
C HIS A 270 -4.37 -3.13 -5.72
N ILE A 271 -3.33 -2.36 -6.02
CA ILE A 271 -2.86 -1.28 -5.17
C ILE A 271 -2.85 0.04 -5.94
N ARG A 272 -3.32 1.11 -5.30
CA ARG A 272 -3.18 2.48 -5.79
C ARG A 272 -3.47 3.51 -4.70
N GLY A 273 -3.01 4.74 -4.91
CA GLY A 273 -3.55 5.93 -4.24
C GLY A 273 -4.97 6.27 -4.67
N ILE A 274 -5.62 7.10 -3.85
CA ILE A 274 -6.82 7.85 -4.28
C ILE A 274 -6.42 8.82 -5.40
N GLY A 275 -5.26 9.46 -5.26
CA GLY A 275 -4.58 10.25 -6.28
C GLY A 275 -3.59 9.43 -7.12
N LEU A 276 -2.58 10.13 -7.65
CA LEU A 276 -1.43 9.58 -8.39
C LEU A 276 -0.24 9.27 -7.48
N SER A 277 -0.20 9.80 -6.26
CA SER A 277 0.82 9.55 -5.25
C SER A 277 0.35 8.60 -4.16
N PHE A 278 1.29 7.89 -3.51
CA PHE A 278 1.00 7.20 -2.24
C PHE A 278 1.20 8.12 -1.04
N GLY A 279 2.38 8.75 -0.92
CA GLY A 279 2.65 9.77 0.09
C GLY A 279 1.82 11.04 -0.18
N TYR A 280 1.59 11.85 0.86
CA TYR A 280 0.84 13.10 0.69
C TYR A 280 1.53 14.04 -0.31
N ASN A 281 0.84 14.40 -1.39
CA ASN A 281 1.32 15.36 -2.39
C ASN A 281 0.44 16.62 -2.38
N ALA A 282 0.99 17.74 -1.93
CA ALA A 282 0.29 19.02 -1.87
C ALA A 282 -0.01 19.64 -3.25
N ASN A 283 0.58 19.10 -4.34
CA ASN A 283 0.29 19.55 -5.70
C ASN A 283 -0.89 18.83 -6.33
N GLU A 284 -1.42 17.77 -5.72
CA GLU A 284 -2.60 17.09 -6.24
C GLU A 284 -3.87 17.91 -5.94
N THR A 285 -4.66 18.10 -6.99
CA THR A 285 -5.98 18.73 -6.96
C THR A 285 -7.08 17.67 -7.12
N ALA A 286 -8.36 18.07 -7.06
CA ALA A 286 -9.49 17.18 -7.29
C ALA A 286 -9.44 16.46 -8.67
N GLU A 287 -8.76 17.02 -9.67
CA GLU A 287 -8.64 16.39 -11.00
C GLU A 287 -7.77 15.12 -10.98
N HIS A 288 -6.90 14.99 -9.98
CA HIS A 288 -5.98 13.86 -9.82
C HIS A 288 -6.57 12.75 -8.96
N HIS A 289 -7.63 13.04 -8.20
CA HIS A 289 -8.21 12.12 -7.24
C HIS A 289 -9.43 11.40 -7.82
N LEU A 290 -9.54 10.10 -7.53
CA LEU A 290 -10.78 9.38 -7.77
C LEU A 290 -11.90 9.89 -6.88
N THR A 291 -13.12 9.91 -7.43
CA THR A 291 -14.36 10.15 -6.68
C THR A 291 -14.84 8.88 -5.96
N GLY A 292 -15.76 9.02 -5.00
CA GLY A 292 -16.40 7.87 -4.33
C GLY A 292 -17.04 6.87 -5.31
N PRO A 293 -17.83 7.33 -6.31
CA PRO A 293 -18.34 6.47 -7.38
C PRO A 293 -17.25 5.75 -8.18
N GLN A 294 -16.18 6.45 -8.57
CA GLN A 294 -15.08 5.83 -9.31
C GLN A 294 -14.35 4.77 -8.48
N LEU A 295 -14.20 4.99 -7.16
CA LEU A 295 -13.67 3.98 -6.24
C LEU A 295 -14.59 2.77 -6.13
N ALA A 296 -15.92 2.97 -6.08
CA ALA A 296 -16.88 1.86 -6.04
C ALA A 296 -16.84 1.03 -7.34
N HIS A 297 -16.80 1.68 -8.50
CA HIS A 297 -16.63 1.00 -9.80
C HIS A 297 -15.31 0.21 -9.85
N ARG A 298 -14.22 0.79 -9.35
CA ARG A 298 -12.92 0.12 -9.26
C ARG A 298 -13.00 -1.13 -8.39
N LEU A 299 -13.59 -1.00 -7.20
CA LEU A 299 -13.74 -2.13 -6.28
C LEU A 299 -14.57 -3.24 -6.92
N VAL A 300 -15.69 -2.90 -7.58
CA VAL A 300 -16.53 -3.85 -8.31
C VAL A 300 -15.75 -4.60 -9.39
N ASP A 301 -15.01 -3.88 -10.24
CA ASP A 301 -14.17 -4.50 -11.27
C ASP A 301 -13.15 -5.48 -10.67
N ILE A 302 -12.50 -5.12 -9.56
CA ILE A 302 -11.53 -5.97 -8.88
C ILE A 302 -12.18 -7.22 -8.29
N VAL A 303 -13.28 -7.07 -7.54
CA VAL A 303 -13.89 -8.20 -6.81
C VAL A 303 -14.61 -9.18 -7.74
N THR A 304 -15.17 -8.70 -8.85
CA THR A 304 -15.76 -9.56 -9.88
C THR A 304 -14.70 -10.38 -10.63
N ARG A 305 -13.43 -9.95 -10.58
CA ARG A 305 -12.25 -10.68 -11.06
C ARG A 305 -11.47 -11.41 -9.95
N GLY A 306 -12.00 -11.39 -8.73
CA GLY A 306 -11.52 -12.19 -7.60
C GLY A 306 -10.39 -11.55 -6.78
N GLY A 307 -10.04 -10.31 -7.04
CA GLY A 307 -8.99 -9.59 -6.32
C GLY A 307 -9.46 -8.90 -5.04
N ASN A 308 -8.50 -8.37 -4.31
CA ASN A 308 -8.70 -7.38 -3.25
C ASN A 308 -8.23 -5.99 -3.72
N LEU A 309 -8.85 -4.92 -3.23
CA LEU A 309 -8.35 -3.56 -3.36
C LEU A 309 -7.65 -3.14 -2.07
N LEU A 310 -6.38 -2.76 -2.16
CA LEU A 310 -5.64 -2.08 -1.11
C LEU A 310 -5.50 -0.60 -1.49
N LEU A 311 -6.43 0.22 -1.00
CA LEU A 311 -6.51 1.64 -1.33
C LEU A 311 -5.64 2.46 -0.38
N ASN A 312 -4.73 3.25 -0.93
CA ASN A 312 -3.83 4.05 -0.14
C ASN A 312 -4.41 5.41 0.27
N VAL A 313 -4.17 5.77 1.54
CA VAL A 313 -4.22 7.15 2.03
C VAL A 313 -2.80 7.67 2.29
N GLY A 314 -2.57 8.94 1.98
CA GLY A 314 -1.33 9.68 2.22
C GLY A 314 -1.58 10.79 3.23
N PRO A 315 -1.34 10.56 4.54
CA PRO A 315 -1.56 11.56 5.58
C PRO A 315 -0.53 12.71 5.54
N ARG A 316 -0.96 13.88 6.01
CA ARG A 316 -0.09 15.06 6.21
C ARG A 316 0.92 14.79 7.33
N ALA A 317 2.01 15.55 7.39
CA ALA A 317 3.02 15.43 8.44
C ALA A 317 2.46 15.49 9.87
N ASP A 318 1.40 16.27 10.10
CA ASP A 318 0.76 16.39 11.43
C ASP A 318 -0.05 15.14 11.83
N GLY A 319 -0.26 14.17 10.92
CA GLY A 319 -1.06 12.97 11.16
C GLY A 319 -2.54 13.10 10.79
N THR A 320 -2.96 14.19 10.16
CA THR A 320 -4.31 14.30 9.59
C THR A 320 -4.38 13.77 8.16
N ILE A 321 -5.51 13.14 7.83
CA ILE A 321 -5.82 12.70 6.46
C ILE A 321 -6.53 13.86 5.74
N PRO A 322 -6.05 14.30 4.56
CA PRO A 322 -6.67 15.40 3.81
C PRO A 322 -8.14 15.16 3.45
N ASP A 323 -8.96 16.22 3.43
CA ASP A 323 -10.38 16.12 3.07
C ASP A 323 -10.61 15.64 1.64
N GLU A 324 -9.65 15.94 0.74
CA GLU A 324 -9.60 15.46 -0.64
C GLU A 324 -9.51 13.93 -0.73
N GLN A 325 -8.95 13.29 0.30
CA GLN A 325 -8.91 11.82 0.43
C GLN A 325 -10.10 11.31 1.25
N LEU A 326 -10.50 12.01 2.31
CA LEU A 326 -11.62 11.60 3.17
C LEU A 326 -12.96 11.57 2.43
N THR A 327 -13.19 12.54 1.53
CA THR A 327 -14.45 12.67 0.79
C THR A 327 -14.74 11.43 -0.09
N PRO A 328 -13.85 11.04 -1.03
CA PRO A 328 -14.09 9.85 -1.84
C PRO A 328 -14.06 8.57 -1.01
N LEU A 329 -13.21 8.50 0.04
CA LEU A 329 -13.15 7.34 0.92
C LEU A 329 -14.47 7.11 1.70
N ARG A 330 -15.08 8.18 2.22
CA ARG A 330 -16.40 8.12 2.86
C ARG A 330 -17.49 7.77 1.86
N GLY A 331 -17.44 8.31 0.65
CA GLY A 331 -18.38 7.94 -0.42
C GLY A 331 -18.34 6.46 -0.77
N LEU A 332 -17.15 5.87 -0.87
CA LEU A 332 -16.99 4.41 -1.00
C LEU A 332 -17.58 3.67 0.21
N GLY A 333 -17.31 4.17 1.42
CA GLY A 333 -17.83 3.59 2.66
C GLY A 333 -19.37 3.58 2.73
N GLU A 334 -20.02 4.66 2.30
CA GLU A 334 -21.49 4.74 2.20
C GLU A 334 -22.05 3.69 1.24
N TRP A 335 -21.40 3.51 0.09
CA TRP A 335 -21.79 2.48 -0.87
C TRP A 335 -21.58 1.06 -0.31
N LEU A 336 -20.46 0.80 0.35
CA LEU A 336 -20.17 -0.48 1.01
C LEU A 336 -21.13 -0.78 2.16
N ALA A 337 -21.60 0.23 2.89
CA ALA A 337 -22.61 0.04 3.93
C ALA A 337 -23.94 -0.46 3.34
N ALA A 338 -24.29 -0.04 2.11
CA ALA A 338 -25.50 -0.48 1.42
C ALA A 338 -25.34 -1.81 0.68
N HIS A 339 -24.14 -2.12 0.16
CA HIS A 339 -23.93 -3.21 -0.80
C HIS A 339 -22.82 -4.20 -0.41
N GLY A 340 -22.27 -4.11 0.80
CA GLY A 340 -21.12 -4.91 1.23
C GLY A 340 -21.33 -6.42 1.18
N GLU A 341 -22.56 -6.92 1.28
CA GLU A 341 -22.87 -8.36 1.13
C GLU A 341 -22.55 -8.91 -0.26
N ALA A 342 -22.56 -8.06 -1.29
CA ALA A 342 -22.19 -8.41 -2.67
C ALA A 342 -20.68 -8.27 -2.93
N VAL A 343 -19.91 -7.93 -1.90
CA VAL A 343 -18.46 -7.70 -1.97
C VAL A 343 -17.77 -8.70 -1.05
N TYR A 344 -17.97 -8.58 0.26
CA TYR A 344 -17.25 -9.37 1.26
C TYR A 344 -17.62 -10.84 1.21
N GLY A 345 -16.63 -11.73 1.35
CA GLY A 345 -16.84 -13.18 1.32
C GLY A 345 -17.27 -13.75 -0.03
N THR A 346 -17.37 -12.92 -1.08
CA THR A 346 -17.82 -13.40 -2.39
C THR A 346 -16.69 -14.00 -3.23
N ARG A 347 -17.05 -14.74 -4.28
CA ARG A 347 -16.16 -15.20 -5.35
C ARG A 347 -16.71 -14.77 -6.72
N PRO A 348 -15.87 -14.63 -7.76
CA PRO A 348 -16.33 -14.47 -9.13
C PRO A 348 -17.35 -15.53 -9.52
N TRP A 349 -18.38 -15.14 -10.25
CA TRP A 349 -19.41 -16.07 -10.73
C TRP A 349 -19.62 -15.92 -12.24
N ALA A 350 -19.82 -17.04 -12.94
CA ALA A 350 -20.11 -17.03 -14.36
C ALA A 350 -21.63 -16.92 -14.58
N GLY A 351 -22.12 -15.67 -14.59
CA GLY A 351 -23.53 -15.35 -14.83
C GLY A 351 -23.85 -14.97 -16.28
N PRO A 352 -25.15 -14.83 -16.61
CA PRO A 352 -25.56 -14.36 -17.93
C PRO A 352 -25.13 -12.91 -18.13
N ASP A 353 -24.75 -12.57 -19.37
CA ASP A 353 -24.52 -11.19 -19.76
C ASP A 353 -25.85 -10.41 -19.82
N ARG A 354 -25.82 -9.12 -19.48
CA ARG A 354 -27.00 -8.24 -19.49
C ARG A 354 -26.61 -6.76 -19.64
N PRO A 355 -27.52 -5.91 -20.18
CA PRO A 355 -27.21 -4.49 -20.38
C PRO A 355 -26.70 -3.82 -19.11
N GLY A 356 -25.54 -3.16 -19.22
CA GLY A 356 -24.92 -2.45 -18.10
C GLY A 356 -24.24 -3.34 -17.06
N LEU A 357 -24.07 -4.65 -17.30
CA LEU A 357 -23.36 -5.53 -16.39
C LEU A 357 -21.86 -5.16 -16.32
N LEU A 358 -21.37 -4.97 -15.09
CA LEU A 358 -19.95 -4.81 -14.79
C LEU A 358 -19.31 -6.15 -14.45
N GLY A 359 -20.05 -7.01 -13.74
CA GLY A 359 -19.62 -8.36 -13.42
C GLY A 359 -20.50 -9.03 -12.39
N TRP A 360 -20.18 -10.28 -12.07
CA TRP A 360 -20.92 -11.07 -11.11
C TRP A 360 -20.03 -11.52 -9.96
N THR A 361 -20.65 -11.61 -8.79
CA THR A 361 -20.07 -12.23 -7.59
C THR A 361 -21.09 -13.16 -6.96
N ALA A 362 -20.64 -14.13 -6.17
CA ALA A 362 -21.52 -15.05 -5.47
C ALA A 362 -20.98 -15.42 -4.09
N THR A 363 -21.91 -15.70 -3.18
CA THR A 363 -21.67 -16.50 -1.99
C THR A 363 -22.20 -17.91 -2.23
N ASP A 364 -22.19 -18.77 -1.21
CA ASP A 364 -22.81 -20.10 -1.30
C ASP A 364 -24.33 -20.03 -1.44
N THR A 365 -24.96 -18.91 -1.06
CA THR A 365 -26.43 -18.78 -0.99
C THR A 365 -27.01 -17.79 -2.00
N HIS A 366 -26.23 -16.83 -2.48
CA HIS A 366 -26.71 -15.75 -3.35
C HIS A 366 -25.75 -15.48 -4.50
N VAL A 367 -26.29 -15.01 -5.62
CA VAL A 367 -25.55 -14.39 -6.72
C VAL A 367 -25.91 -12.90 -6.78
N TYR A 368 -24.91 -12.09 -7.10
CA TYR A 368 -25.04 -10.64 -7.18
C TYR A 368 -24.51 -10.18 -8.52
N ALA A 369 -25.32 -9.43 -9.26
CA ALA A 369 -24.84 -8.73 -10.43
C ALA A 369 -24.63 -7.25 -10.11
N HIS A 370 -23.42 -6.82 -10.42
CA HIS A 370 -23.00 -5.44 -10.33
C HIS A 370 -23.27 -4.76 -11.67
N LEU A 371 -24.05 -3.69 -11.64
CA LEU A 371 -24.49 -2.96 -12.81
C LEU A 371 -23.90 -1.55 -12.80
N ALA A 372 -23.69 -1.01 -13.99
CA ALA A 372 -23.37 0.39 -14.19
C ALA A 372 -24.45 1.29 -13.57
N ALA A 373 -24.04 2.49 -13.20
CA ALA A 373 -24.93 3.52 -12.71
C ALA A 373 -25.92 3.97 -13.79
N ASP A 374 -27.09 4.45 -13.38
CA ASP A 374 -28.08 5.02 -14.30
C ASP A 374 -27.63 6.38 -14.86
N GLU A 375 -26.84 7.12 -14.09
CA GLU A 375 -26.32 8.44 -14.44
C GLU A 375 -24.79 8.40 -14.59
N PRO A 376 -24.21 9.25 -15.45
CA PRO A 376 -22.76 9.47 -15.49
C PRO A 376 -22.23 9.81 -14.10
N ASP A 377 -21.08 9.25 -13.74
CA ASP A 377 -20.42 9.43 -12.43
C ASP A 377 -21.25 8.96 -11.20
N GLY A 378 -22.31 8.18 -11.42
CA GLY A 378 -23.07 7.55 -10.33
C GLY A 378 -22.42 6.28 -9.77
N TYR A 379 -22.91 5.85 -8.60
CA TYR A 379 -22.48 4.60 -7.98
C TYR A 379 -22.98 3.36 -8.73
N PRO A 380 -22.19 2.27 -8.79
CA PRO A 380 -22.67 1.00 -9.33
C PRO A 380 -23.86 0.48 -8.52
N ARG A 381 -24.79 -0.19 -9.20
CA ARG A 381 -25.97 -0.79 -8.58
C ARG A 381 -25.75 -2.28 -8.37
N VAL A 382 -26.42 -2.84 -7.37
CA VAL A 382 -26.35 -4.27 -7.07
C VAL A 382 -27.75 -4.86 -7.07
N GLU A 383 -27.91 -5.95 -7.81
CA GLU A 383 -29.10 -6.80 -7.74
C GLU A 383 -28.70 -8.17 -7.21
N SER A 384 -29.47 -8.71 -6.26
CA SER A 384 -29.23 -10.00 -5.64
C SER A 384 -30.34 -11.01 -5.97
N SER A 385 -29.97 -12.28 -6.09
CA SER A 385 -30.93 -13.39 -6.19
C SER A 385 -30.36 -14.65 -5.52
N PRO A 386 -31.22 -15.60 -5.10
CA PRO A 386 -30.74 -16.88 -4.59
C PRO A 386 -29.87 -17.59 -5.61
N ARG A 387 -28.79 -18.22 -5.16
CA ARG A 387 -27.89 -18.96 -6.04
C ARG A 387 -28.64 -20.15 -6.66
N PRO A 388 -28.61 -20.32 -7.99
CA PRO A 388 -29.20 -21.49 -8.64
C PRO A 388 -28.60 -22.79 -8.10
N ALA A 389 -29.44 -23.82 -7.97
CA ALA A 389 -29.07 -25.13 -7.45
C ALA A 389 -28.05 -25.87 -8.35
#